data_AF-A0A3D3GGF8-F1
#
_entry.id   AF-A0A3D3GGF8-F1
#
_cell.length_a   1.000
_cell.length_b   1.000
_cell.length_c   1.000
_cell.angle_alpha   90.00
_cell.angle_beta   90.00
_cell.angle_gamma   90.00
#
_symmetry.space_group_name_H-M   'P 1'
#
loop_
_entity.id
_entity.type
_entity.pdbx_description
1 polymer ?
#
loop_
_entity_poly.entity_id
_entity_poly.type
_entity_poly.pdbx_seq_one_letter_code
_entity_poly.pdbx_strand_id
1 'polypeptide(L)'
;MLLLSTGTSRAAVRVVDRDPFSDRNITRTAKYFIAKADFLGFRCLIRRAYGLKISAATWDSLRGLIVANAGTAGYDLIPLWNDRHPTGKSSIDSQLEAADSLMLARKFEEAFAQYSTIARNLKQAIDRLKLSPKNAAWVREARGLYPFVLHSMGRALYGARRYAEALIVYHWIEPGYPYFRQVLFEKMWAAFRYGRSEIALGAVASQKSAYFSIYLHPESYLLETYLFRKMCRNDDLSIAEAEIQDYQALLAKNQISNWAVNDLSSRILWRLANLDLDKTPPRSVITRAARQREQDLIKRTLGQVYLNAKPGIQKGLEMALAYSRLSSSATGAGPLKAIESFPSRDEYLKRNLEVWPSDSREDWIDEIGTHQFIGESQCEKVTK
;
A
#
# COMPACT_ATOMS: atom_id res chain seq x y z
N MET A 1 -29.12 8.44 -80.64
CA MET A 1 -28.59 9.56 -79.85
C MET A 1 -28.43 9.05 -78.42
N LEU A 2 -27.20 8.64 -78.09
CA LEU A 2 -26.77 8.18 -76.76
C LEU A 2 -26.34 9.40 -75.94
N LEU A 3 -26.60 9.40 -74.62
CA LEU A 3 -25.81 10.00 -73.51
C LEU A 3 -26.73 10.02 -72.25
N LEU A 4 -26.67 8.98 -71.41
CA LEU A 4 -25.78 8.80 -70.25
C LEU A 4 -26.20 9.59 -69.00
N SER A 5 -26.97 8.89 -68.15
CA SER A 5 -27.21 9.21 -66.74
C SER A 5 -25.98 8.83 -65.91
N THR A 6 -25.38 9.81 -65.23
CA THR A 6 -24.27 9.60 -64.30
C THR A 6 -24.81 9.32 -62.89
N GLY A 7 -25.03 8.04 -62.60
CA GLY A 7 -25.23 7.56 -61.24
C GLY A 7 -23.92 7.60 -60.44
N THR A 8 -23.81 8.55 -59.51
CA THR A 8 -22.72 8.59 -58.52
C THR A 8 -22.98 7.55 -57.42
N SER A 9 -22.47 6.35 -57.62
CA SER A 9 -22.37 5.32 -56.58
C SER A 9 -21.37 5.79 -55.51
N ARG A 10 -21.89 6.25 -54.36
CA ARG A 10 -21.10 6.38 -53.13
C ARG A 10 -20.68 4.98 -52.70
N ALA A 11 -19.42 4.63 -52.96
CA ALA A 11 -18.78 3.47 -52.37
C ALA A 11 -18.84 3.58 -50.85
N ALA A 12 -19.77 2.84 -50.24
CA ALA A 12 -19.73 2.55 -48.82
C ALA A 12 -18.46 1.74 -48.57
N VAL A 13 -17.41 2.42 -48.09
CA VAL A 13 -16.22 1.75 -47.55
C VAL A 13 -16.69 0.86 -46.41
N ARG A 14 -16.85 -0.45 -46.69
CA ARG A 14 -16.96 -1.48 -45.66
C ARG A 14 -15.71 -1.37 -44.80
N VAL A 15 -15.82 -0.68 -43.67
CA VAL A 15 -14.88 -0.84 -42.57
C VAL A 15 -15.01 -2.30 -42.19
N VAL A 16 -14.05 -3.12 -42.61
CA VAL A 16 -13.94 -4.50 -42.17
C VAL A 16 -13.93 -4.45 -40.64
N ASP A 17 -14.98 -4.98 -40.01
CA ASP A 17 -15.08 -5.18 -38.56
C ASP A 17 -13.97 -6.15 -38.16
N ARG A 18 -12.75 -5.62 -38.02
CA ARG A 18 -11.61 -6.41 -37.56
C ARG A 18 -11.84 -6.64 -36.07
N ASP A 19 -11.86 -7.91 -35.68
CA ASP A 19 -12.03 -8.32 -34.29
C ASP A 19 -11.10 -7.47 -33.38
N PRO A 20 -11.68 -6.63 -32.50
CA PRO A 20 -10.92 -5.73 -31.64
C PRO A 20 -10.10 -6.48 -30.58
N PHE A 21 -10.34 -7.78 -30.41
CA PHE A 21 -9.62 -8.69 -29.52
C PHE A 21 -8.54 -9.52 -30.22
N SER A 22 -8.36 -9.36 -31.54
CA SER A 22 -7.20 -9.95 -32.22
C SER A 22 -5.89 -9.35 -31.70
N ASP A 23 -4.82 -10.14 -31.74
CA ASP A 23 -3.48 -9.77 -31.25
C ASP A 23 -3.00 -8.41 -31.79
N ARG A 24 -3.27 -8.13 -33.07
CA ARG A 24 -2.88 -6.85 -33.72
C ARG A 24 -3.72 -5.65 -33.30
N ASN A 25 -4.96 -5.87 -32.84
CA ASN A 25 -5.90 -4.78 -32.58
C ASN A 25 -6.01 -4.42 -31.10
N ILE A 26 -5.70 -5.35 -30.19
CA ILE A 26 -5.97 -5.18 -28.76
C ILE A 26 -5.20 -4.00 -28.15
N THR A 27 -3.93 -3.82 -28.52
CA THR A 27 -3.13 -2.66 -28.08
C THR A 27 -3.69 -1.34 -28.62
N ARG A 28 -4.21 -1.34 -29.85
CA ARG A 28 -4.84 -0.15 -30.44
C ARG A 28 -6.14 0.20 -29.71
N THR A 29 -6.97 -0.80 -29.42
CA THR A 29 -8.20 -0.64 -28.63
C THR A 29 -7.89 -0.15 -27.21
N ALA A 30 -6.83 -0.66 -26.57
CA ALA A 30 -6.38 -0.21 -25.26
C ALA A 30 -5.99 1.28 -25.26
N LYS A 31 -5.18 1.72 -26.24
CA LYS A 31 -4.81 3.13 -26.41
C LYS A 31 -6.03 4.02 -26.65
N TYR A 32 -7.03 3.54 -27.39
CA TYR A 32 -8.29 4.25 -27.59
C TYR A 32 -9.03 4.51 -26.27
N PHE A 33 -9.17 3.50 -25.42
CA PHE A 33 -9.83 3.67 -24.11
C PHE A 33 -9.10 4.67 -23.22
N ILE A 34 -7.76 4.59 -23.16
CA ILE A 34 -6.93 5.55 -22.41
C ILE A 34 -7.13 6.97 -22.94
N ALA A 35 -7.09 7.16 -24.27
CA ALA A 35 -7.28 8.48 -24.89
C ALA A 35 -8.68 9.08 -24.65
N LYS A 36 -9.69 8.24 -24.37
CA LYS A 36 -11.05 8.65 -24.02
C LYS A 36 -11.31 8.70 -22.51
N ALA A 37 -10.28 8.49 -21.68
CA ALA A 37 -10.39 8.38 -20.22
C ALA A 37 -11.40 7.31 -19.76
N ASP A 38 -11.68 6.30 -20.59
CA ASP A 38 -12.57 5.18 -20.27
C ASP A 38 -11.77 4.05 -19.61
N PHE A 39 -11.30 4.30 -18.40
CA PHE A 39 -10.45 3.37 -17.66
C PHE A 39 -11.20 2.08 -17.28
N LEU A 40 -12.53 2.14 -17.14
CA LEU A 40 -13.34 0.94 -16.89
C LEU A 40 -13.44 0.06 -18.16
N GLY A 41 -13.60 0.67 -19.33
CA GLY A 41 -13.49 -0.02 -20.62
C GLY A 41 -12.11 -0.63 -20.84
N PHE A 42 -11.05 0.12 -20.51
CA PHE A 42 -9.67 -0.39 -20.52
C PHE A 42 -9.51 -1.62 -19.60
N ARG A 43 -9.98 -1.57 -18.35
CA ARG A 43 -9.94 -2.74 -17.44
C ARG A 43 -10.66 -3.96 -18.00
N CYS A 44 -11.86 -3.77 -18.54
CA CYS A 44 -12.63 -4.85 -19.17
C CYS A 44 -11.85 -5.48 -20.34
N LEU A 45 -11.22 -4.64 -21.17
CA LEU A 45 -10.39 -5.09 -22.27
C LEU A 45 -9.20 -5.91 -21.77
N ILE A 46 -8.46 -5.42 -20.76
CA ILE A 46 -7.30 -6.12 -20.18
C ILE A 46 -7.72 -7.47 -19.58
N ARG A 47 -8.78 -7.53 -18.78
CA ARG A 47 -9.24 -8.81 -18.20
C ARG A 47 -9.69 -9.80 -19.27
N ARG A 48 -10.35 -9.33 -20.34
CA ARG A 48 -10.69 -10.21 -21.47
C ARG A 48 -9.44 -10.65 -22.24
N ALA A 49 -8.49 -9.74 -22.44
CA ALA A 49 -7.20 -10.02 -23.07
C ALA A 49 -6.43 -11.13 -22.34
N TYR A 50 -6.53 -11.18 -21.01
CA TYR A 50 -5.86 -12.16 -20.14
C TYR A 50 -6.18 -13.62 -20.50
N GLY A 51 -7.34 -13.90 -21.11
CA GLY A 51 -7.69 -15.25 -21.58
C GLY A 51 -7.22 -15.59 -23.01
N LEU A 52 -6.70 -14.63 -23.78
CA LEU A 52 -6.45 -14.78 -25.23
C LEU A 52 -4.99 -15.05 -25.54
N LYS A 53 -4.64 -16.04 -26.37
CA LYS A 53 -3.25 -16.23 -26.83
C LYS A 53 -2.80 -14.98 -27.60
N ILE A 54 -1.83 -14.25 -27.04
CA ILE A 54 -1.25 -13.03 -27.62
C ILE A 54 0.26 -13.20 -27.78
N SER A 55 0.86 -12.45 -28.71
CA SER A 55 2.31 -12.46 -28.92
C SER A 55 3.04 -11.74 -27.78
N ALA A 56 4.32 -12.05 -27.57
CA ALA A 56 5.16 -11.38 -26.57
C ALA A 56 5.18 -9.85 -26.78
N ALA A 57 5.30 -9.39 -28.04
CA ALA A 57 5.28 -7.96 -28.36
C ALA A 57 3.96 -7.27 -27.99
N THR A 58 2.81 -7.93 -28.20
CA THR A 58 1.51 -7.42 -27.77
C THR A 58 1.40 -7.42 -26.25
N TRP A 59 1.87 -8.48 -25.59
CA TRP A 59 1.88 -8.57 -24.13
C TRP A 59 2.71 -7.45 -23.50
N ASP A 60 3.93 -7.20 -23.98
CA ASP A 60 4.82 -6.12 -23.54
C ASP A 60 4.16 -4.76 -23.73
N SER A 61 3.52 -4.56 -24.89
CA SER A 61 2.82 -3.32 -25.20
C SER A 61 1.64 -3.07 -24.26
N LEU A 62 0.82 -4.09 -23.98
CA LEU A 62 -0.31 -4.00 -23.06
C LEU A 62 0.18 -3.78 -21.62
N ARG A 63 1.22 -4.51 -21.20
CA ARG A 63 1.86 -4.33 -19.90
C ARG A 63 2.32 -2.88 -19.68
N GLY A 64 3.02 -2.32 -20.66
CA GLY A 64 3.47 -0.92 -20.62
C GLY A 64 2.32 0.07 -20.45
N LEU A 65 1.16 -0.19 -21.08
CA LEU A 65 -0.04 0.61 -20.91
C LEU A 65 -0.67 0.44 -19.52
N ILE A 66 -0.71 -0.78 -18.99
CA ILE A 66 -1.23 -1.07 -17.64
C ILE A 66 -0.41 -0.32 -16.59
N VAL A 67 0.92 -0.46 -16.61
CA VAL A 67 1.82 0.20 -15.65
C VAL A 67 1.69 1.73 -15.74
N ALA A 68 1.69 2.28 -16.94
CA ALA A 68 1.58 3.72 -17.15
C ALA A 68 0.23 4.32 -16.70
N ASN A 69 -0.83 3.51 -16.62
CA ASN A 69 -2.17 3.95 -16.25
C ASN A 69 -2.66 3.33 -14.94
N ALA A 70 -1.79 2.71 -14.13
CA ALA A 70 -2.20 2.04 -12.92
C ALA A 70 -2.84 2.99 -11.89
N GLY A 71 -2.41 4.26 -11.86
CA GLY A 71 -2.98 5.32 -11.02
C GLY A 71 -4.42 5.73 -11.37
N THR A 72 -4.97 5.26 -12.49
CA THR A 72 -6.35 5.54 -12.91
C THR A 72 -7.15 4.29 -13.22
N ALA A 73 -6.48 3.27 -13.77
CA ALA A 73 -7.06 1.99 -14.11
C ALA A 73 -6.97 0.95 -12.99
N GLY A 74 -6.25 1.22 -11.88
CA GLY A 74 -6.09 0.33 -10.75
C GLY A 74 -4.78 -0.48 -10.79
N TYR A 75 -4.09 -0.53 -9.65
CA TYR A 75 -2.81 -1.24 -9.49
C TYR A 75 -2.96 -2.76 -9.49
N ASP A 76 -4.15 -3.31 -9.21
CA ASP A 76 -4.46 -4.74 -9.22
C ASP A 76 -4.28 -5.39 -10.61
N LEU A 77 -4.31 -4.60 -11.69
CA LEU A 77 -4.04 -5.10 -13.03
C LEU A 77 -2.57 -5.47 -13.26
N ILE A 78 -1.62 -4.88 -12.51
CA ILE A 78 -0.19 -5.16 -12.67
C ILE A 78 0.14 -6.60 -12.28
N PRO A 79 -0.15 -7.07 -11.04
CA PRO A 79 0.13 -8.46 -10.67
C PRO A 79 -0.67 -9.42 -11.53
N LEU A 80 -1.95 -9.13 -11.79
CA LEU A 80 -2.78 -9.92 -12.71
C LEU A 80 -2.07 -10.13 -14.05
N TRP A 81 -1.55 -9.08 -14.68
CA TRP A 81 -0.91 -9.20 -15.99
C TRP A 81 0.47 -9.87 -15.94
N ASN A 82 1.19 -9.71 -14.82
CA ASN A 82 2.49 -10.34 -14.56
C ASN A 82 2.42 -11.84 -14.44
N ASP A 83 1.38 -12.37 -13.80
CA ASP A 83 1.19 -13.81 -13.62
C ASP A 83 1.10 -14.57 -14.96
N ARG A 84 0.93 -13.83 -16.06
CA ARG A 84 0.78 -14.34 -17.42
C ARG A 84 2.04 -14.29 -18.28
N HIS A 85 3.18 -13.91 -17.73
CA HIS A 85 4.39 -13.60 -18.51
C HIS A 85 4.67 -14.70 -19.56
N PRO A 86 4.63 -14.39 -20.88
CA PRO A 86 4.73 -15.41 -21.93
C PRO A 86 6.16 -15.95 -22.10
N THR A 87 7.15 -15.28 -21.52
CA THR A 87 8.54 -15.71 -21.44
C THR A 87 8.88 -16.07 -19.99
N GLY A 88 9.88 -16.92 -19.76
CA GLY A 88 10.29 -17.31 -18.40
C GLY A 88 10.68 -16.11 -17.52
N LYS A 89 10.93 -16.37 -16.22
CA LYS A 89 11.35 -15.33 -15.27
C LYS A 89 12.56 -14.56 -15.79
N SER A 90 12.52 -13.23 -15.70
CA SER A 90 13.67 -12.41 -16.09
C SER A 90 14.84 -12.62 -15.12
N SER A 91 16.05 -12.23 -15.52
CA SER A 91 17.21 -12.24 -14.61
C SER A 91 16.98 -11.38 -13.35
N ILE A 92 16.23 -10.28 -13.49
CA ILE A 92 15.89 -9.40 -12.36
C ILE A 92 14.87 -10.08 -11.44
N ASP A 93 13.85 -10.76 -11.99
CA ASP A 93 12.86 -11.48 -11.18
C ASP A 93 13.53 -12.59 -10.37
N SER A 94 14.42 -13.37 -10.99
CA SER A 94 15.18 -14.41 -10.29
C SER A 94 16.06 -13.84 -9.17
N GLN A 95 16.66 -12.66 -9.37
CA GLN A 95 17.43 -11.98 -8.32
C GLN A 95 16.53 -11.47 -7.19
N LEU A 96 15.35 -10.94 -7.52
CA LEU A 96 14.38 -10.49 -6.53
C LEU A 96 13.85 -11.65 -5.69
N GLU A 97 13.49 -12.77 -6.32
CA GLU A 97 13.04 -13.97 -5.59
C GLU A 97 14.12 -14.53 -4.67
N ALA A 98 15.39 -14.48 -5.08
CA ALA A 98 16.50 -14.87 -4.22
C ALA A 98 16.62 -13.93 -3.00
N ALA A 99 16.50 -12.62 -3.20
CA ALA A 99 16.51 -11.64 -2.11
C ALA A 99 15.29 -11.79 -1.18
N ASP A 100 14.10 -12.00 -1.74
CA ASP A 100 12.86 -12.24 -0.99
C ASP A 100 12.95 -13.53 -0.17
N SER A 101 13.56 -14.58 -0.71
CA SER A 101 13.80 -15.84 0.01
C SER A 101 14.70 -15.62 1.23
N LEU A 102 15.72 -14.77 1.11
CA LEU A 102 16.58 -14.38 2.24
C LEU A 102 15.80 -13.57 3.28
N MET A 103 14.92 -12.66 2.85
CA MET A 103 14.03 -11.93 3.76
C MET A 103 13.14 -12.87 4.57
N LEU A 104 12.48 -13.83 3.90
CA LEU A 104 11.63 -14.83 4.56
C LEU A 104 12.41 -15.71 5.52
N ALA A 105 13.67 -16.02 5.19
CA ALA A 105 14.60 -16.74 6.06
C ALA A 105 15.19 -15.87 7.20
N ARG A 106 14.74 -14.61 7.35
CA ARG A 106 15.24 -13.62 8.33
C ARG A 106 16.74 -13.31 8.20
N LYS A 107 17.33 -13.54 7.02
CA LYS A 107 18.72 -13.23 6.68
C LYS A 107 18.83 -11.80 6.15
N PHE A 108 18.51 -10.84 7.01
CA PHE A 108 18.26 -9.45 6.60
C PHE A 108 19.47 -8.74 5.99
N GLU A 109 20.68 -8.99 6.49
CA GLU A 109 21.91 -8.40 5.90
C GLU A 109 22.21 -8.94 4.51
N GLU A 110 22.07 -10.26 4.31
CA GLU A 110 22.24 -10.90 3.00
C GLU A 110 21.17 -10.39 2.02
N ALA A 111 19.92 -10.29 2.46
CA ALA A 111 18.82 -9.75 1.66
C ALA A 111 19.08 -8.29 1.26
N PHE A 112 19.51 -7.45 2.21
CA PHE A 112 19.89 -6.06 1.94
C PHE A 112 21.02 -5.98 0.90
N ALA A 113 22.05 -6.80 1.02
CA ALA A 113 23.15 -6.85 0.06
C ALA A 113 22.65 -7.16 -1.37
N GLN A 114 21.70 -8.09 -1.51
CA GLN A 114 21.09 -8.40 -2.80
C GLN A 114 20.22 -7.24 -3.32
N TYR A 115 19.29 -6.72 -2.52
CA TYR A 115 18.45 -5.59 -2.95
C TYR A 115 19.27 -4.36 -3.32
N SER A 116 20.33 -4.05 -2.57
CA SER A 116 21.21 -2.91 -2.87
C SER A 116 21.94 -3.09 -4.20
N THR A 117 22.35 -4.31 -4.53
CA THR A 117 22.96 -4.66 -5.82
C THR A 117 21.95 -4.50 -6.95
N ILE A 118 20.73 -5.03 -6.79
CA ILE A 118 19.64 -4.89 -7.76
C ILE A 118 19.30 -3.41 -7.96
N ALA A 119 19.14 -2.63 -6.89
CA ALA A 119 18.83 -1.21 -6.94
C ALA A 119 19.92 -0.42 -7.67
N ARG A 120 21.20 -0.68 -7.36
CA ARG A 120 22.34 -0.05 -8.04
C ARG A 120 22.35 -0.34 -9.53
N ASN A 121 22.19 -1.61 -9.90
CA ASN A 121 22.16 -2.04 -11.30
C ASN A 121 20.98 -1.41 -12.06
N LEU A 122 19.79 -1.40 -11.46
CA LEU A 122 18.61 -0.74 -12.02
C LEU A 122 18.85 0.76 -12.22
N LYS A 123 19.36 1.46 -11.20
CA LYS A 123 19.58 2.91 -11.28
C LYS A 123 20.60 3.26 -12.36
N GLN A 124 21.72 2.56 -12.40
CA GLN A 124 22.76 2.77 -13.42
C GLN A 124 22.23 2.50 -14.83
N ALA A 125 21.47 1.42 -15.02
CA ALA A 125 20.88 1.09 -16.30
C ALA A 125 19.81 2.11 -16.73
N ILE A 126 18.96 2.58 -15.80
CA ILE A 126 18.01 3.66 -16.05
C ILE A 126 18.75 4.92 -16.51
N ASP A 127 19.80 5.33 -15.79
CA ASP A 127 20.55 6.55 -16.10
C ASP A 127 21.28 6.47 -17.44
N ARG A 128 21.87 5.31 -17.75
CA ARG A 128 22.55 5.06 -19.03
C ARG A 128 21.59 5.04 -20.21
N LEU A 129 20.39 4.48 -20.03
CA LEU A 129 19.47 4.19 -21.13
C LEU A 129 18.35 5.22 -21.28
N LYS A 130 18.21 6.19 -20.36
CA LYS A 130 17.09 7.16 -20.35
C LYS A 130 16.92 7.98 -21.63
N LEU A 131 17.98 8.16 -22.42
CA LEU A 131 17.95 8.92 -23.68
C LEU A 131 17.74 8.02 -24.92
N SER A 132 17.74 6.69 -24.77
CA SER A 132 17.61 5.77 -25.89
C SER A 132 16.13 5.49 -26.20
N PRO A 133 15.61 5.89 -27.39
CA PRO A 133 14.23 5.61 -27.76
C PRO A 133 13.94 4.11 -27.83
N LYS A 134 14.94 3.30 -28.23
CA LYS A 134 14.83 1.83 -28.31
C LYS A 134 14.55 1.19 -26.95
N ASN A 135 15.08 1.77 -25.87
CA ASN A 135 14.96 1.22 -24.52
C ASN A 135 13.91 1.95 -23.68
N ALA A 136 13.15 2.88 -24.26
CA ALA A 136 12.19 3.71 -23.52
C ALA A 136 11.14 2.88 -22.76
N ALA A 137 10.69 1.75 -23.32
CA ALA A 137 9.75 0.86 -22.67
C ALA A 137 10.36 0.19 -21.44
N TRP A 138 11.55 -0.41 -21.59
CA TRP A 138 12.28 -1.05 -20.49
C TRP A 138 12.64 -0.05 -19.40
N VAL A 139 13.14 1.15 -19.75
CA VAL A 139 13.49 2.20 -18.77
C VAL A 139 12.27 2.61 -17.95
N ARG A 140 11.09 2.73 -18.58
CA ARG A 140 9.85 3.06 -17.87
C ARG A 140 9.46 1.97 -16.87
N GLU A 141 9.59 0.70 -17.26
CA GLU A 141 9.34 -0.42 -16.36
C GLU A 141 10.34 -0.47 -15.20
N ALA A 142 11.65 -0.36 -15.50
CA ALA A 142 12.70 -0.32 -14.49
C ALA A 142 12.50 0.83 -13.48
N ARG A 143 12.07 2.01 -13.95
CA ARG A 143 11.68 3.14 -13.08
C ARG A 143 10.47 2.81 -12.20
N GLY A 144 9.51 2.04 -12.71
CA GLY A 144 8.37 1.57 -11.94
C GLY A 144 8.75 0.54 -10.87
N LEU A 145 9.72 -0.34 -11.17
CA LEU A 145 10.21 -1.37 -10.26
C LEU A 145 11.11 -0.80 -9.17
N TYR A 146 11.95 0.19 -9.49
CA TYR A 146 12.97 0.71 -8.59
C TYR A 146 12.47 1.09 -7.17
N PRO A 147 11.34 1.82 -7.01
CA PRO A 147 10.77 2.10 -5.69
C PRO A 147 10.39 0.86 -4.86
N PHE A 148 9.99 -0.24 -5.50
CA PHE A 148 9.69 -1.50 -4.80
C PHE A 148 10.95 -2.15 -4.23
N VAL A 149 12.05 -2.08 -4.99
CA VAL A 149 13.36 -2.57 -4.54
C VAL A 149 13.83 -1.72 -3.36
N LEU A 150 13.71 -0.39 -3.44
CA LEU A 150 14.03 0.49 -2.32
C LEU A 150 13.19 0.21 -1.08
N HIS A 151 11.89 -0.02 -1.23
CA HIS A 151 11.01 -0.37 -0.13
C HIS A 151 11.46 -1.67 0.57
N SER A 152 11.77 -2.71 -0.21
CA SER A 152 12.25 -3.99 0.30
C SER A 152 13.63 -3.87 0.95
N MET A 153 14.50 -3.03 0.40
CA MET A 153 15.79 -2.68 0.98
C MET A 153 15.65 -1.98 2.33
N GLY A 154 14.70 -1.04 2.47
CA GLY A 154 14.37 -0.39 3.75
C GLY A 154 13.88 -1.39 4.80
N ARG A 155 13.02 -2.33 4.42
CA ARG A 155 12.55 -3.43 5.29
C ARG A 155 13.68 -4.36 5.73
N ALA A 156 14.60 -4.69 4.82
CA ALA A 156 15.78 -5.49 5.15
C ALA A 156 16.64 -4.77 6.20
N LEU A 157 16.94 -3.48 6.01
CA LEU A 157 17.67 -2.69 7.00
C LEU A 157 16.95 -2.62 8.34
N TYR A 158 15.63 -2.43 8.33
CA TYR A 158 14.82 -2.43 9.56
C TYR A 158 14.91 -3.78 10.29
N GLY A 159 14.76 -4.90 9.57
CA GLY A 159 14.90 -6.25 10.12
C GLY A 159 16.30 -6.53 10.68
N ALA A 160 17.34 -5.98 10.05
CA ALA A 160 18.72 -6.00 10.52
C ALA A 160 18.98 -5.02 11.71
N ARG A 161 17.95 -4.34 12.21
CA ARG A 161 18.03 -3.32 13.28
C ARG A 161 18.87 -2.08 12.92
N ARG A 162 19.14 -1.87 11.64
CA ARG A 162 19.86 -0.69 11.10
C ARG A 162 18.86 0.44 10.83
N TYR A 163 18.18 0.89 11.89
CA TYR A 163 17.04 1.80 11.79
C TYR A 163 17.39 3.16 11.15
N ALA A 164 18.57 3.70 11.45
CA ALA A 164 19.06 4.94 10.86
C ALA A 164 19.16 4.86 9.33
N GLU A 165 19.69 3.74 8.83
CA GLU A 165 19.86 3.52 7.39
C GLU A 165 18.55 3.18 6.72
N ALA A 166 17.69 2.39 7.38
CA ALA A 166 16.33 2.15 6.91
C ALA A 166 15.58 3.47 6.70
N LEU A 167 15.71 4.40 7.64
CA LEU A 167 15.12 5.73 7.56
C LEU A 167 15.63 6.54 6.36
N ILE A 168 16.94 6.47 6.06
CA ILE A 168 17.52 7.10 4.86
C ILE A 168 16.91 6.50 3.59
N VAL A 169 16.82 5.17 3.50
CA VAL A 169 16.27 4.50 2.32
C VAL A 169 14.79 4.82 2.12
N TYR A 170 13.98 4.84 3.19
CA TYR A 170 12.58 5.25 3.10
C TYR A 170 12.41 6.70 2.61
N HIS A 171 13.40 7.57 2.83
CA HIS A 171 13.38 8.94 2.32
C HIS A 171 13.62 9.03 0.80
N TRP A 172 14.26 8.03 0.19
CA TRP A 172 14.49 7.98 -1.27
C TRP A 172 13.23 7.61 -2.07
N ILE A 173 12.19 7.12 -1.41
CA ILE A 173 10.95 6.69 -2.07
C ILE A 173 10.01 7.89 -2.23
N GLU A 174 9.55 8.13 -3.46
CA GLU A 174 8.73 9.28 -3.78
C GLU A 174 7.23 9.07 -3.48
N PRO A 175 6.45 10.15 -3.25
CA PRO A 175 5.01 10.08 -3.00
C PRO A 175 4.16 9.40 -4.07
N GLY A 176 4.65 9.34 -5.32
CA GLY A 176 3.97 8.65 -6.42
C GLY A 176 4.01 7.11 -6.31
N TYR A 177 4.75 6.56 -5.35
CA TYR A 177 4.83 5.12 -5.12
C TYR A 177 3.49 4.56 -4.59
N PRO A 178 2.95 3.44 -5.12
CA PRO A 178 1.60 2.99 -4.77
C PRO A 178 1.43 2.62 -3.28
N TYR A 179 2.53 2.20 -2.64
CA TYR A 179 2.56 1.87 -1.22
C TYR A 179 3.25 2.97 -0.40
N PHE A 180 3.21 4.22 -0.86
CA PHE A 180 3.88 5.33 -0.15
C PHE A 180 3.33 5.53 1.27
N ARG A 181 2.02 5.31 1.50
CA ARG A 181 1.46 5.36 2.86
C ARG A 181 2.08 4.30 3.78
N GLN A 182 2.31 3.10 3.25
CA GLN A 182 3.01 2.02 3.97
C GLN A 182 4.46 2.42 4.25
N VAL A 183 5.14 3.07 3.30
CA VAL A 183 6.48 3.62 3.52
C VAL A 183 6.48 4.63 4.65
N LEU A 184 5.49 5.53 4.74
CA LEU A 184 5.35 6.47 5.86
C LEU A 184 5.12 5.75 7.20
N PHE A 185 4.30 4.69 7.20
CA PHE A 185 4.11 3.84 8.37
C PHE A 185 5.40 3.15 8.83
N GLU A 186 6.18 2.59 7.90
CA GLU A 186 7.45 1.94 8.24
C GLU A 186 8.53 2.96 8.61
N LYS A 187 8.54 4.12 7.96
CA LYS A 187 9.41 5.26 8.28
C LYS A 187 9.16 5.75 9.70
N MET A 188 7.89 5.83 10.10
CA MET A 188 7.47 6.19 11.46
C MET A 188 8.10 5.23 12.48
N TRP A 189 7.99 3.91 12.27
CA TRP A 189 8.62 2.92 13.14
C TRP A 189 10.15 2.98 13.13
N ALA A 190 10.78 3.11 11.95
CA ALA A 190 12.23 3.22 11.84
C ALA A 190 12.75 4.46 12.60
N ALA A 191 12.09 5.60 12.44
CA ALA A 191 12.43 6.83 13.14
C ALA A 191 12.26 6.69 14.66
N PHE A 192 11.15 6.08 15.10
CA PHE A 192 10.92 5.82 16.51
C PHE A 192 12.00 4.95 17.14
N ARG A 193 12.32 3.81 16.49
CA ARG A 193 13.35 2.87 16.97
C ARG A 193 14.75 3.45 16.92
N TYR A 194 14.99 4.43 16.05
CA TYR A 194 16.22 5.21 16.02
C TYR A 194 16.24 6.38 17.04
N GLY A 195 15.16 6.60 17.79
CA GLY A 195 15.05 7.68 18.78
C GLY A 195 14.72 9.06 18.21
N ARG A 196 14.38 9.16 16.93
CA ARG A 196 14.02 10.40 16.22
C ARG A 196 12.51 10.66 16.30
N SER A 197 12.05 11.04 17.48
CA SER A 197 10.63 11.24 17.81
C SER A 197 9.95 12.28 16.90
N GLU A 198 10.68 13.33 16.53
CA GLU A 198 10.23 14.39 15.62
C GLU A 198 9.95 13.87 14.21
N ILE A 199 10.79 12.95 13.71
CA ILE A 199 10.61 12.34 12.39
C ILE A 199 9.47 11.31 12.45
N ALA A 200 9.35 10.57 13.54
CA ALA A 200 8.25 9.63 13.75
C ALA A 200 6.90 10.35 13.72
N LEU A 201 6.74 11.44 14.48
CA LEU A 201 5.53 12.27 14.47
C LEU A 201 5.27 12.91 13.11
N GLY A 202 6.32 13.41 12.44
CA GLY A 202 6.19 13.95 11.09
C GLY A 202 5.68 12.91 10.08
N ALA A 203 6.10 11.65 10.23
CA ALA A 203 5.59 10.54 9.43
C ALA A 203 4.14 10.18 9.77
N VAL A 204 3.73 10.21 11.06
CA VAL A 204 2.32 10.07 11.49
C VAL A 204 1.47 11.17 10.84
N ALA A 205 1.87 12.43 10.98
CA ALA A 205 1.16 13.58 10.42
C ALA A 205 1.05 13.48 8.89
N SER A 206 2.10 13.03 8.21
CA SER A 206 2.10 12.80 6.77
C SER A 206 1.06 11.74 6.36
N GLN A 207 0.88 10.69 7.16
CA GLN A 207 -0.15 9.67 6.93
C GLN A 207 -1.58 10.20 7.14
N LYS A 208 -1.77 11.27 7.92
CA LYS A 208 -3.06 11.96 8.15
C LYS A 208 -3.36 13.08 7.14
N SER A 209 -2.41 13.37 6.23
CA SER A 209 -2.61 14.44 5.23
C SER A 209 -3.87 14.21 4.38
N ALA A 210 -4.47 15.28 3.85
CA ALA A 210 -5.66 15.20 3.00
C ALA A 210 -5.47 14.37 1.72
N TYR A 211 -4.21 14.08 1.35
CA TYR A 211 -3.89 13.13 0.29
C TYR A 211 -4.28 11.70 0.67
N PHE A 212 -4.25 11.33 1.94
CA PHE A 212 -4.66 10.04 2.47
C PHE A 212 -6.00 10.12 3.19
N SER A 213 -6.50 8.97 3.65
CA SER A 213 -7.59 8.99 4.62
C SER A 213 -7.10 9.57 5.94
N ILE A 214 -8.00 10.27 6.63
CA ILE A 214 -7.76 10.74 8.00
C ILE A 214 -7.52 9.58 8.98
N TYR A 215 -7.96 8.36 8.65
CA TYR A 215 -7.82 7.20 9.50
C TYR A 215 -6.53 6.43 9.23
N LEU A 216 -5.74 6.26 10.28
CA LEU A 216 -4.46 5.57 10.25
C LEU A 216 -4.58 4.06 10.45
N HIS A 217 -3.46 3.36 10.24
CA HIS A 217 -3.30 2.02 10.79
C HIS A 217 -3.36 2.11 12.34
N PRO A 218 -4.03 1.18 13.05
CA PRO A 218 -4.18 1.29 14.51
C PRO A 218 -2.86 1.45 15.28
N GLU A 219 -1.81 0.78 14.83
CA GLU A 219 -0.46 0.82 15.37
C GLU A 219 0.18 2.22 15.26
N SER A 220 -0.25 3.03 14.29
CA SER A 220 0.17 4.44 14.23
C SER A 220 -0.39 5.23 15.41
N TYR A 221 -1.65 4.99 15.81
CA TYR A 221 -2.24 5.63 16.99
C TYR A 221 -1.56 5.18 18.28
N LEU A 222 -1.23 3.89 18.40
CA LEU A 222 -0.48 3.38 19.54
C LEU A 222 0.86 4.13 19.70
N LEU A 223 1.60 4.27 18.61
CA LEU A 223 2.88 4.96 18.63
C LEU A 223 2.75 6.46 18.87
N GLU A 224 1.77 7.10 18.24
CA GLU A 224 1.45 8.52 18.44
C GLU A 224 1.12 8.81 19.92
N THR A 225 0.28 7.98 20.53
CA THR A 225 -0.07 8.01 21.96
C THR A 225 1.17 7.93 22.84
N TYR A 226 2.05 6.96 22.56
CA TYR A 226 3.30 6.78 23.30
C TYR A 226 4.20 8.02 23.18
N LEU A 227 4.36 8.55 21.98
CA LEU A 227 5.18 9.74 21.71
C LEU A 227 4.64 10.98 22.42
N PHE A 228 3.32 11.22 22.37
CA PHE A 228 2.70 12.33 23.09
C PHE A 228 2.89 12.20 24.59
N ARG A 229 2.72 11.00 25.15
CA ARG A 229 2.98 10.79 26.57
C ARG A 229 4.44 11.06 26.93
N LYS A 230 5.40 10.55 26.14
CA LYS A 230 6.83 10.74 26.36
C LYS A 230 7.23 12.23 26.35
N MET A 231 6.53 13.06 25.59
CA MET A 231 6.76 14.52 25.54
C MET A 231 5.85 15.31 26.49
N CYS A 232 5.07 14.65 27.35
CA CYS A 232 4.07 15.26 28.23
C CYS A 232 3.04 16.15 27.49
N ARG A 233 2.64 15.77 26.26
CA ARG A 233 1.65 16.46 25.42
C ARG A 233 0.24 15.90 25.65
N ASN A 234 -0.34 16.19 26.82
CA ASN A 234 -1.63 15.62 27.22
C ASN A 234 -2.81 16.08 26.35
N ASP A 235 -2.79 17.32 25.86
CA ASP A 235 -3.86 17.83 24.98
C ASP A 235 -3.90 17.03 23.67
N ASP A 236 -2.74 16.81 23.04
CA ASP A 236 -2.64 16.02 21.82
C ASP A 236 -2.98 14.53 22.04
N LEU A 237 -2.66 14.00 23.21
CA LEU A 237 -3.06 12.66 23.63
C LEU A 237 -4.59 12.52 23.68
N SER A 238 -5.29 13.52 24.24
CA SER A 238 -6.76 13.52 24.27
C SER A 238 -7.40 13.62 22.87
N ILE A 239 -6.76 14.36 21.96
CA ILE A 239 -7.16 14.44 20.55
C ILE A 239 -7.00 13.08 19.87
N ALA A 240 -5.85 12.43 20.06
CA ALA A 240 -5.61 11.09 19.53
C ALA A 240 -6.63 10.07 20.07
N GLU A 241 -7.01 10.15 21.35
CA GLU A 241 -8.07 9.30 21.91
C GLU A 241 -9.41 9.52 21.20
N ALA A 242 -9.82 10.78 21.01
CA ALA A 242 -11.06 11.11 20.31
C ALA A 242 -11.06 10.58 18.86
N GLU A 243 -9.93 10.71 18.14
CA GLU A 243 -9.79 10.18 16.78
C GLU A 243 -9.94 8.65 16.72
N ILE A 244 -9.41 7.92 17.70
CA ILE A 244 -9.57 6.46 17.80
C ILE A 244 -11.06 6.12 17.99
N GLN A 245 -11.76 6.84 18.87
CA GLN A 245 -13.19 6.63 19.14
C GLN A 245 -14.05 6.92 17.90
N ASP A 246 -13.77 8.01 17.18
CA ASP A 246 -14.43 8.36 15.93
C ASP A 246 -14.22 7.27 14.87
N TYR A 247 -13.01 6.71 14.79
CA TYR A 247 -12.72 5.63 13.86
C TYR A 247 -13.51 4.36 14.21
N GLN A 248 -13.59 4.00 15.49
CA GLN A 248 -14.42 2.88 15.95
C GLN A 248 -15.90 3.08 15.57
N ALA A 249 -16.45 4.28 15.80
CA ALA A 249 -17.84 4.60 15.45
C ALA A 249 -18.10 4.48 13.94
N LEU A 250 -17.12 4.80 13.09
CA LEU A 250 -17.24 4.63 11.64
C LEU A 250 -17.14 3.18 11.20
N LEU A 251 -16.26 2.38 11.80
CA LEU A 251 -16.20 0.95 11.54
C LEU A 251 -17.50 0.24 11.93
N ALA A 252 -18.19 0.72 12.97
CA ALA A 252 -19.51 0.21 13.35
C ALA A 252 -20.57 0.44 12.25
N LYS A 253 -20.46 1.53 11.46
CA LYS A 253 -21.39 1.85 10.37
C LYS A 253 -21.22 0.97 9.12
N ASN A 254 -20.17 0.13 9.03
CA ASN A 254 -19.90 -0.76 7.89
C ASN A 254 -19.79 -0.04 6.52
N GLN A 255 -19.34 1.22 6.50
CA GLN A 255 -19.22 2.00 5.28
C GLN A 255 -17.86 1.78 4.59
N ILE A 256 -17.84 0.86 3.61
CA ILE A 256 -16.63 0.54 2.81
C ILE A 256 -16.02 1.78 2.15
N SER A 257 -16.84 2.78 1.79
CA SER A 257 -16.37 4.02 1.16
C SER A 257 -15.30 4.74 1.96
N ASN A 258 -15.46 4.82 3.28
CA ASN A 258 -14.54 5.55 4.16
C ASN A 258 -13.23 4.78 4.30
N TRP A 259 -13.31 3.46 4.37
CA TRP A 259 -12.14 2.58 4.40
C TRP A 259 -11.39 2.56 3.06
N ALA A 260 -12.09 2.51 1.93
CA ALA A 260 -11.45 2.39 0.63
C ALA A 260 -10.61 3.62 0.25
N VAL A 261 -10.81 4.76 0.90
CA VAL A 261 -9.98 5.97 0.71
C VAL A 261 -8.63 5.87 1.45
N ASN A 262 -8.45 4.87 2.32
CA ASN A 262 -7.25 4.67 3.15
C ASN A 262 -5.96 4.48 2.34
N ASP A 263 -6.01 3.84 1.18
CA ASP A 263 -4.86 3.67 0.32
C ASP A 263 -5.18 4.04 -1.13
N LEU A 264 -4.14 4.35 -1.90
CA LEU A 264 -4.29 4.82 -3.28
C LEU A 264 -4.96 3.76 -4.17
N SER A 265 -4.62 2.48 -3.98
CA SER A 265 -5.13 1.38 -4.80
C SER A 265 -6.62 1.16 -4.57
N SER A 266 -7.06 1.05 -3.31
CA SER A 266 -8.47 0.90 -2.96
C SER A 266 -9.29 2.11 -3.38
N ARG A 267 -8.73 3.32 -3.31
CA ARG A 267 -9.42 4.55 -3.71
C ARG A 267 -9.70 4.60 -5.21
N ILE A 268 -8.71 4.23 -6.03
CA ILE A 268 -8.87 4.16 -7.49
C ILE A 268 -9.97 3.15 -7.83
N LEU A 269 -9.93 1.98 -7.21
CA LEU A 269 -10.95 0.93 -7.39
C LEU A 269 -12.33 1.41 -6.96
N TRP A 270 -12.45 2.06 -5.80
CA TRP A 270 -13.71 2.62 -5.32
C TRP A 270 -14.28 3.67 -6.28
N ARG A 271 -13.44 4.55 -6.83
CA ARG A 271 -13.85 5.53 -7.83
C ARG A 271 -14.39 4.85 -9.10
N LEU A 272 -13.72 3.81 -9.58
CA LEU A 272 -14.14 3.05 -10.77
C LEU A 272 -15.46 2.32 -10.53
N ALA A 273 -15.62 1.71 -9.35
CA ALA A 273 -16.83 1.01 -8.93
C ALA A 273 -18.08 1.90 -8.87
N ASN A 274 -17.90 3.21 -8.67
CA ASN A 274 -18.98 4.19 -8.53
C ASN A 274 -19.05 5.19 -9.71
N LEU A 275 -18.38 4.87 -10.82
CA LEU A 275 -18.44 5.68 -12.03
C LEU A 275 -19.82 5.60 -12.68
N ASP A 276 -20.35 6.75 -13.09
CA ASP A 276 -21.61 6.85 -13.84
C ASP A 276 -21.44 6.27 -15.25
N LEU A 277 -22.07 5.12 -15.50
CA LEU A 277 -21.94 4.40 -16.76
C LEU A 277 -22.60 5.12 -17.94
N ASP A 278 -23.54 6.03 -17.69
CA ASP A 278 -24.29 6.70 -18.77
C ASP A 278 -23.45 7.82 -19.40
N LYS A 279 -22.38 8.24 -18.73
CA LYS A 279 -21.35 9.15 -19.26
C LYS A 279 -20.24 8.44 -20.04
N THR A 280 -20.29 7.11 -20.15
CA THR A 280 -19.25 6.36 -20.87
C THR A 280 -19.47 6.39 -22.39
N PRO A 281 -18.41 6.27 -23.21
CA PRO A 281 -18.53 6.38 -24.66
C PRO A 281 -19.51 5.34 -25.25
N PRO A 282 -20.58 5.76 -25.95
CA PRO A 282 -21.66 4.87 -26.40
C PRO A 282 -21.26 3.90 -27.52
N ARG A 283 -20.18 4.19 -28.27
CA ARG A 283 -19.65 3.34 -29.34
C ARG A 283 -18.38 2.61 -28.91
N SER A 284 -18.48 1.84 -27.83
CA SER A 284 -17.37 1.04 -27.32
C SER A 284 -17.55 -0.43 -27.67
N VAL A 285 -16.43 -1.08 -28.02
CA VAL A 285 -16.30 -2.54 -28.13
C VAL A 285 -16.70 -3.25 -26.83
N ILE A 286 -16.55 -2.56 -25.69
CA ILE A 286 -16.98 -3.03 -24.38
C ILE A 286 -18.40 -2.55 -24.14
N THR A 287 -19.31 -3.47 -23.85
CA THR A 287 -20.72 -3.16 -23.58
C THR A 287 -20.93 -2.53 -22.20
N ARG A 288 -22.06 -1.82 -22.00
CA ARG A 288 -22.46 -1.31 -20.68
C ARG A 288 -22.57 -2.45 -19.66
N ALA A 289 -23.13 -3.59 -20.06
CA ALA A 289 -23.23 -4.78 -19.22
C ALA A 289 -21.87 -5.36 -18.81
N ALA A 290 -20.85 -5.30 -19.67
CA ALA A 290 -19.48 -5.68 -19.30
C ALA A 290 -18.88 -4.73 -18.26
N ARG A 291 -19.09 -3.42 -18.40
CA ARG A 291 -18.65 -2.42 -17.41
C ARG A 291 -19.35 -2.59 -16.06
N GLN A 292 -20.66 -2.84 -16.06
CA GLN A 292 -21.41 -3.11 -14.82
C GLN A 292 -20.83 -4.32 -14.08
N ARG A 293 -20.57 -5.43 -14.80
CA ARG A 293 -19.94 -6.62 -14.20
C ARG A 293 -18.57 -6.32 -13.60
N GLU A 294 -17.76 -5.48 -14.25
CA GLU A 294 -16.46 -5.07 -13.69
C GLU A 294 -16.65 -4.20 -12.43
N GLN A 295 -17.63 -3.28 -12.39
CA GLN A 295 -17.94 -2.53 -11.17
C GLN A 295 -18.38 -3.44 -10.03
N ASP A 296 -19.25 -4.41 -10.32
CA ASP A 296 -19.74 -5.36 -9.32
C ASP A 296 -18.61 -6.25 -8.80
N LEU A 297 -17.69 -6.67 -9.66
CA LEU A 297 -16.48 -7.38 -9.28
C LEU A 297 -15.62 -6.53 -8.35
N ILE A 298 -15.35 -5.26 -8.70
CA ILE A 298 -14.55 -4.37 -7.86
C ILE A 298 -15.21 -4.18 -6.49
N LYS A 299 -16.53 -3.91 -6.43
CA LYS A 299 -17.27 -3.75 -5.18
C LYS A 299 -17.17 -5.00 -4.31
N ARG A 300 -17.34 -6.19 -4.91
CA ARG A 300 -17.23 -7.46 -4.20
C ARG A 300 -15.83 -7.67 -3.64
N THR A 301 -14.79 -7.43 -4.44
CA THR A 301 -13.39 -7.58 -4.01
C THR A 301 -13.07 -6.61 -2.87
N LEU A 302 -13.42 -5.33 -3.00
CA LEU A 302 -13.21 -4.34 -1.93
C LEU A 302 -13.99 -4.70 -0.66
N GLY A 303 -15.23 -5.16 -0.80
CA GLY A 303 -16.04 -5.63 0.32
C GLY A 303 -15.41 -6.82 1.05
N GLN A 304 -14.88 -7.80 0.31
CA GLN A 304 -14.21 -8.94 0.93
C GLN A 304 -12.93 -8.53 1.65
N VAL A 305 -12.09 -7.68 1.04
CA VAL A 305 -10.87 -7.18 1.67
C VAL A 305 -11.20 -6.40 2.94
N TYR A 306 -12.23 -5.55 2.90
CA TYR A 306 -12.69 -4.81 4.08
C TYR A 306 -13.17 -5.76 5.19
N LEU A 307 -14.02 -6.73 4.88
CA LEU A 307 -14.53 -7.69 5.86
C LEU A 307 -13.41 -8.51 6.51
N ASN A 308 -12.39 -8.89 5.73
CA ASN A 308 -11.23 -9.61 6.25
C ASN A 308 -10.35 -8.73 7.15
N ALA A 309 -10.17 -7.45 6.81
CA ALA A 309 -9.32 -6.53 7.57
C ALA A 309 -10.01 -6.00 8.84
N LYS A 310 -11.34 -5.82 8.82
CA LYS A 310 -12.10 -5.13 9.86
C LYS A 310 -11.84 -5.68 11.28
N PRO A 311 -11.86 -6.99 11.56
CA PRO A 311 -11.64 -7.50 12.93
C PRO A 311 -10.25 -7.13 13.47
N GLY A 312 -9.22 -7.20 12.63
CA GLY A 312 -7.86 -6.81 12.99
C GLY A 312 -7.76 -5.32 13.30
N ILE A 313 -8.37 -4.46 12.47
CA ILE A 313 -8.42 -3.02 12.69
C ILE A 313 -9.13 -2.71 14.01
N GLN A 314 -10.30 -3.32 14.24
CA GLN A 314 -11.07 -3.10 15.47
C GLN A 314 -10.27 -3.47 16.72
N LYS A 315 -9.65 -4.66 16.74
CA LYS A 315 -8.79 -5.10 17.84
C LYS A 315 -7.61 -4.14 18.06
N GLY A 316 -6.97 -3.68 16.99
CA GLY A 316 -5.88 -2.72 17.07
C GLY A 316 -6.32 -1.37 17.66
N LEU A 317 -7.52 -0.88 17.30
CA LEU A 317 -8.05 0.37 17.85
C LEU A 317 -8.44 0.22 19.32
N GLU A 318 -9.04 -0.90 19.71
CA GLU A 318 -9.33 -1.21 21.12
C GLU A 318 -8.04 -1.20 21.96
N MET A 319 -6.97 -1.80 21.44
CA MET A 319 -5.65 -1.78 22.06
C MET A 319 -5.10 -0.36 22.17
N ALA A 320 -5.05 0.40 21.07
CA ALA A 320 -4.57 1.78 21.07
C ALA A 320 -5.34 2.68 22.05
N LEU A 321 -6.67 2.52 22.13
CA LEU A 321 -7.53 3.23 23.07
C LEU A 321 -7.20 2.87 24.53
N ALA A 322 -7.01 1.59 24.82
CA ALA A 322 -6.64 1.14 26.17
C ALA A 322 -5.30 1.75 26.62
N TYR A 323 -4.28 1.73 25.75
CA TYR A 323 -2.98 2.37 26.03
C TYR A 323 -3.09 3.89 26.18
N SER A 324 -3.94 4.54 25.38
CA SER A 324 -4.19 5.98 25.52
C SER A 324 -4.80 6.33 26.87
N ARG A 325 -5.80 5.56 27.32
CA ARG A 325 -6.42 5.76 28.63
C ARG A 325 -5.47 5.48 29.78
N LEU A 326 -4.69 4.40 29.69
CA LEU A 326 -3.66 4.09 30.68
C LEU A 326 -2.64 5.24 30.79
N SER A 327 -2.18 5.76 29.65
CA SER A 327 -1.21 6.86 29.64
C SER A 327 -1.79 8.21 30.09
N SER A 328 -3.08 8.46 29.85
CA SER A 328 -3.81 9.65 30.33
C SER A 328 -4.13 9.57 31.83
N SER A 329 -4.35 8.36 32.36
CA SER A 329 -4.79 8.15 33.75
C SER A 329 -3.73 8.54 34.81
N ALA A 330 -2.47 8.67 34.41
CA ALA A 330 -1.35 9.01 35.30
C ALA A 330 -1.40 10.43 35.91
N THR A 331 -2.41 11.25 35.58
CA THR A 331 -2.66 12.56 36.24
C THR A 331 -3.99 12.63 37.00
N GLY A 332 -4.80 11.56 37.05
CA GLY A 332 -6.13 11.64 37.67
C GLY A 332 -6.84 10.32 38.02
N ALA A 333 -6.39 9.17 37.51
CA ALA A 333 -6.59 7.96 38.27
C ALA A 333 -5.61 8.05 39.44
N GLY A 334 -6.06 7.80 40.66
CA GLY A 334 -5.12 7.53 41.75
C GLY A 334 -4.06 6.53 41.26
N PRO A 335 -2.85 6.52 41.86
CA PRO A 335 -1.79 5.58 41.48
C PRO A 335 -2.46 4.22 41.23
N LEU A 336 -2.17 3.59 40.09
CA LEU A 336 -2.60 2.21 39.84
C LEU A 336 -2.45 1.49 41.18
N LYS A 337 -3.56 1.02 41.77
CA LYS A 337 -3.52 0.47 43.13
C LYS A 337 -2.31 -0.43 43.15
N ALA A 338 -1.34 -0.11 44.00
CA ALA A 338 -0.16 -0.93 44.14
C ALA A 338 -0.68 -2.34 44.28
N ILE A 339 -0.21 -3.25 43.44
CA ILE A 339 -0.51 -4.66 43.61
C ILE A 339 0.16 -4.99 44.94
N GLU A 340 -0.59 -4.95 46.04
CA GLU A 340 -0.07 -5.11 47.41
C GLU A 340 0.59 -6.48 47.56
N SER A 341 0.12 -7.44 46.77
CA SER A 341 0.75 -8.73 46.57
C SER A 341 0.46 -9.22 45.15
N PHE A 342 1.50 -9.61 44.41
CA PHE A 342 1.28 -10.42 43.22
C PHE A 342 0.63 -11.75 43.65
N PRO A 343 -0.35 -12.27 42.89
CA PRO A 343 -0.75 -13.68 42.99
C PRO A 343 0.48 -14.57 43.09
N SER A 344 0.42 -15.58 43.94
CA SER A 344 1.57 -16.49 44.09
C SER A 344 1.95 -17.08 42.73
N ARG A 345 3.23 -17.42 42.55
CA ARG A 345 3.71 -18.13 41.34
C ARG A 345 2.81 -19.32 40.98
N ASP A 346 2.35 -20.05 41.98
CA ASP A 346 1.45 -21.20 41.82
C ASP A 346 0.09 -20.82 41.25
N GLU A 347 -0.40 -19.61 41.53
CA GLU A 347 -1.67 -19.10 41.03
C GLU A 347 -1.59 -18.70 39.55
N TYR A 348 -0.45 -18.18 39.10
CA TYR A 348 -0.17 -17.93 37.69
C TYR A 348 -0.01 -19.23 36.90
N LEU A 349 0.72 -20.20 37.45
CA LEU A 349 0.90 -21.52 36.84
C LEU A 349 -0.43 -22.29 36.74
N LYS A 350 -1.30 -22.20 37.75
CA LYS A 350 -2.67 -22.78 37.71
C LYS A 350 -3.54 -22.21 36.59
N ARG A 351 -3.26 -20.99 36.14
CA ARG A 351 -3.94 -20.33 35.02
C ARG A 351 -3.28 -20.58 33.66
N ASN A 352 -2.28 -21.46 33.58
CA ASN A 352 -1.42 -21.64 32.40
C ASN A 352 -0.81 -20.33 31.89
N LEU A 353 -0.54 -19.38 32.80
CA LEU A 353 0.14 -18.14 32.47
C LEU A 353 1.63 -18.31 32.72
N GLU A 354 2.45 -17.93 31.75
CA GLU A 354 3.90 -17.97 31.84
C GLU A 354 4.39 -16.88 32.80
N VAL A 355 5.23 -17.25 33.76
CA VAL A 355 5.76 -16.35 34.79
C VAL A 355 7.21 -16.05 34.45
N TRP A 356 7.53 -14.76 34.36
CA TRP A 356 8.87 -14.29 34.02
C TRP A 356 9.51 -13.60 35.24
N PRO A 357 10.71 -14.01 35.69
CA PRO A 357 11.36 -13.41 36.86
C PRO A 357 11.78 -11.95 36.57
N SER A 358 11.37 -11.02 37.42
CA SER A 358 11.64 -9.57 37.28
C SER A 358 13.04 -9.14 37.74
N ASP A 359 13.79 -10.06 38.34
CA ASP A 359 15.13 -9.88 38.92
C ASP A 359 16.27 -10.21 37.94
N SER A 360 15.96 -10.91 36.85
CA SER A 360 16.81 -10.98 35.67
C SER A 360 16.76 -9.63 34.96
N ARG A 361 17.91 -8.93 34.87
CA ARG A 361 18.13 -7.84 33.91
C ARG A 361 18.10 -8.40 32.48
N GLU A 362 16.95 -8.89 32.05
CA GLU A 362 16.69 -9.20 30.66
C GLU A 362 16.16 -7.95 29.97
N ASP A 363 16.90 -7.53 28.93
CA ASP A 363 16.39 -6.61 27.95
C ASP A 363 15.19 -7.27 27.26
N TRP A 364 13.99 -6.88 27.67
CA TRP A 364 12.75 -7.30 27.01
C TRP A 364 12.69 -6.64 25.65
N ILE A 365 12.94 -7.42 24.60
CA ILE A 365 12.66 -7.03 23.22
C ILE A 365 11.24 -7.49 22.92
N ASP A 366 10.26 -6.61 23.09
CA ASP A 366 8.93 -6.84 22.54
C ASP A 366 8.81 -6.25 21.12
N GLU A 367 7.62 -6.36 20.52
CA GLU A 367 7.33 -5.83 19.19
C GLU A 367 7.53 -4.30 19.09
N ILE A 368 7.57 -3.60 20.23
CA ILE A 368 7.64 -2.14 20.35
C ILE A 368 9.08 -1.67 20.66
N GLY A 369 9.91 -2.48 21.34
CA GLY A 369 11.34 -2.18 21.55
C GLY A 369 11.93 -2.80 22.82
N THR A 370 13.10 -2.29 23.23
CA THR A 370 13.69 -2.57 24.55
C THR A 370 13.06 -1.65 25.59
N HIS A 371 12.36 -2.22 26.58
CA HIS A 371 11.72 -1.45 27.64
C HIS A 371 12.48 -1.57 28.97
N GLN A 372 12.92 -0.42 29.51
CA GLN A 372 13.14 -0.26 30.95
C GLN A 372 11.93 0.48 31.51
N PHE A 373 11.15 -0.17 32.37
CA PHE A 373 10.14 0.51 33.17
C PHE A 373 10.45 0.29 34.66
N ILE A 374 11.11 1.27 35.27
CA ILE A 374 11.26 1.38 36.73
C ILE A 374 11.22 2.87 37.07
N GLY A 375 10.07 3.38 37.52
CA GLY A 375 9.96 4.71 38.15
C GLY A 375 8.71 5.52 37.83
N GLU A 376 8.37 6.43 38.75
CA GLU A 376 7.29 7.42 38.62
C GLU A 376 7.44 8.26 37.33
N SER A 377 6.31 8.52 36.67
CA SER A 377 6.23 9.35 35.48
C SER A 377 6.59 10.81 35.83
N GLN A 378 7.84 11.22 35.59
CA GLN A 378 8.32 12.60 35.76
C GLN A 378 7.80 13.57 34.69
N CYS A 379 6.48 13.68 34.51
CA CYS A 379 5.92 14.93 34.00
C CYS A 379 5.90 15.92 35.17
N GLU A 380 7.08 16.24 35.73
CA GLU A 380 7.21 17.40 36.58
C GLU A 380 6.96 18.62 35.70
N LYS A 381 6.01 19.45 36.14
CA LYS A 381 5.82 20.77 35.54
C LYS A 381 7.17 21.45 35.57
N VAL A 382 7.68 21.86 34.40
CA VAL A 382 8.80 22.79 34.33
C VAL A 382 8.35 24.04 35.09
N THR A 383 8.74 24.15 36.35
CA THR A 383 8.63 25.37 37.13
C THR A 383 9.46 26.41 36.42
N LYS A 384 8.79 27.47 35.97
CA LYS A 384 9.39 28.63 35.30
C LYS A 384 10.48 29.28 36.13
#